data_AF-A0AAP0WYQ2-F1
#
_entry.id   AF-A0AAP0WYQ2-F1
#
_cell.length_a   1.000
_cell.length_b   1.000
_cell.length_c   1.000
_cell.angle_alpha   90.00
_cell.angle_beta   90.00
_cell.angle_gamma   90.00
#
_symmetry.space_group_name_H-M   'P 1'
#
loop_
_entity.id
_entity.type
_entity.pdbx_description
1 polymer ?
#
loop_
_entity_poly.entity_id
_entity_poly.type
_entity_poly.pdbx_seq_one_letter_code
_entity_poly.pdbx_strand_id
1 'polypeptide(L)'
;MACMKLGSKSESFYLDGQTWLCSTGLPSDVIIEVGEMSFKLHKFPLLSRSGVLENLIGEFSDEDEKKCVLQLHDIPGGPKAFLLVAKFCYDVKIELTTLM
;
A
#
# COMPACT_ATOMS: atom_id res chain seq x y z
N MET A 1 11.12 25.17 4.93
CA MET A 1 11.03 23.78 4.45
C MET A 1 9.62 23.56 3.95
N ALA A 2 9.45 23.13 2.69
CA ALA A 2 8.13 22.84 2.15
C ALA A 2 7.68 21.48 2.68
N CYS A 3 6.50 21.45 3.29
CA CYS A 3 5.89 20.26 3.87
C CYS A 3 4.43 20.21 3.43
N MET A 4 3.97 19.04 2.98
CA MET A 4 2.58 18.80 2.61
C MET A 4 1.99 17.72 3.52
N LYS A 5 0.81 18.00 4.07
CA LYS A 5 0.04 17.04 4.87
C LYS A 5 -1.11 16.51 4.03
N LEU A 6 -1.27 15.19 3.99
CA LEU A 6 -2.31 14.49 3.24
C LEU A 6 -3.05 13.53 4.17
N GLY A 7 -4.31 13.21 3.85
CA GLY A 7 -5.12 12.23 4.57
C GLY A 7 -5.88 12.79 5.78
N SER A 8 -6.91 12.06 6.22
CA SER A 8 -7.78 12.44 7.34
C SER A 8 -7.81 11.42 8.48
N LYS A 9 -7.48 10.15 8.20
CA LYS A 9 -7.54 9.03 9.16
C LYS A 9 -6.27 8.94 10.02
N SER A 10 -6.44 8.35 11.21
CA SER A 10 -5.33 7.99 12.09
C SER A 10 -4.46 6.87 11.52
N GLU A 11 -3.26 6.69 12.10
CA GLU A 11 -2.38 5.58 11.76
C GLU A 11 -3.10 4.24 11.99
N SER A 12 -3.11 3.40 10.96
CA SER A 12 -3.72 2.06 11.00
C SER A 12 -2.75 0.98 10.52
N PHE A 13 -1.51 1.33 10.18
CA PHE A 13 -0.49 0.39 9.75
C PHE A 13 0.44 0.03 10.89
N TYR A 14 0.73 -1.25 11.02
CA TYR A 14 1.74 -1.76 11.95
C TYR A 14 2.59 -2.83 11.26
N LEU A 15 3.82 -2.97 11.74
CA LEU A 15 4.79 -3.92 11.20
C LEU A 15 4.82 -5.17 12.08
N ASP A 16 4.62 -6.33 11.46
CA ASP A 16 4.78 -7.64 12.07
C ASP A 16 5.88 -8.41 11.31
N GLY A 17 7.08 -8.47 11.91
CA GLY A 17 8.27 -8.96 11.24
C GLY A 17 8.62 -8.14 10.00
N GLN A 18 8.51 -8.75 8.82
CA GLN A 18 8.71 -8.09 7.51
C GLN A 18 7.39 -7.78 6.79
N THR A 19 6.25 -7.92 7.48
CA THR A 19 4.92 -7.72 6.90
C THR A 19 4.23 -6.50 7.48
N TRP A 20 3.89 -5.53 6.64
CA TRP A 20 2.97 -4.45 6.99
C TRP A 20 1.52 -4.93 6.96
N LEU A 21 0.82 -4.69 8.06
CA LEU A 21 -0.57 -5.07 8.27
C LEU A 21 -1.42 -3.82 8.52
N CYS A 22 -2.68 -3.87 8.11
CA CYS A 22 -3.64 -2.80 8.37
C CYS A 22 -4.67 -3.24 9.42
N SER A 23 -4.86 -2.45 10.48
CA SER A 23 -5.73 -2.74 11.63
C SER A 23 -7.20 -2.37 11.39
N THR A 24 -7.76 -2.73 10.24
CA THR A 24 -9.17 -2.44 9.88
C THR A 24 -10.16 -3.46 10.44
N GLY A 25 -9.68 -4.56 11.03
CA GLY A 25 -10.52 -5.65 11.53
C GLY A 25 -11.12 -6.54 10.43
N LEU A 26 -10.81 -6.25 9.16
CA LEU A 26 -11.23 -7.03 8.00
C LEU A 26 -10.06 -7.88 7.47
N PRO A 27 -10.35 -9.04 6.86
CA PRO A 27 -9.31 -9.84 6.22
C PRO A 27 -8.75 -9.11 4.99
N SER A 28 -7.43 -9.12 4.85
CA SER A 28 -6.75 -8.62 3.66
C SER A 28 -7.04 -9.49 2.43
N ASP A 29 -7.32 -8.85 1.30
CA ASP A 29 -7.69 -9.49 0.02
C ASP A 29 -6.56 -9.38 -1.04
N VAL A 30 -5.48 -8.66 -0.73
CA VAL A 30 -4.29 -8.51 -1.59
C VAL A 30 -3.01 -8.46 -0.76
N ILE A 31 -1.95 -9.07 -1.29
CA ILE A 31 -0.57 -8.96 -0.80
C ILE A 31 0.25 -8.26 -1.86
N ILE A 32 0.99 -7.21 -1.47
CA ILE A 32 1.97 -6.57 -2.34
C ILE A 32 3.36 -6.79 -1.75
N GLU A 33 4.29 -7.32 -2.54
CA GLU A 33 5.68 -7.54 -2.15
C GLU A 33 6.56 -6.49 -2.79
N VAL A 34 7.36 -5.79 -1.97
CA VAL A 34 8.31 -4.77 -2.41
C VAL A 34 9.64 -5.09 -1.75
N GLY A 35 10.63 -5.51 -2.54
CA GLY A 35 11.91 -6.01 -2.01
C GLY A 35 11.69 -7.11 -0.96
N GLU A 36 12.19 -6.92 0.25
CA GLU A 36 12.07 -7.88 1.36
C GLU A 36 10.82 -7.68 2.24
N MET A 37 9.94 -6.72 1.91
CA MET A 37 8.74 -6.44 2.70
C MET A 37 7.47 -6.88 1.97
N SER A 38 6.55 -7.44 2.75
CA SER A 38 5.20 -7.75 2.29
C SER A 38 4.19 -6.77 2.88
N PHE A 39 3.14 -6.44 2.14
CA PHE A 39 2.07 -5.55 2.57
C PHE A 39 0.74 -6.30 2.41
N LYS A 40 0.08 -6.65 3.51
CA LYS A 40 -1.27 -7.24 3.47
C LYS A 40 -2.30 -6.12 3.53
N LEU A 41 -2.92 -5.86 2.39
CA LEU A 41 -3.76 -4.69 2.13
C LEU A 41 -5.15 -5.11 1.67
N HIS A 42 -5.94 -4.11 1.30
CA HIS A 42 -7.31 -4.23 0.84
C HIS A 42 -7.38 -3.64 -0.56
N LYS A 43 -8.03 -4.31 -1.51
CA LYS A 43 -8.13 -3.88 -2.90
C LYS A 43 -8.83 -2.53 -2.97
N PHE A 44 -9.98 -2.37 -2.31
CA PHE A 44 -10.81 -1.16 -2.44
C PHE A 44 -10.06 0.17 -2.19
N PRO A 45 -9.30 0.37 -1.09
CA PRO A 45 -8.47 1.56 -0.91
C PRO A 45 -7.41 1.78 -2.01
N LEU A 46 -6.84 0.71 -2.55
CA LEU A 46 -5.78 0.81 -3.58
C LEU A 46 -6.37 1.16 -4.95
N LEU A 47 -7.39 0.43 -5.39
CA LEU A 47 -8.04 0.62 -6.69
C LEU A 47 -8.66 2.02 -6.80
N SER A 48 -9.27 2.53 -5.71
CA SER A 48 -9.91 3.86 -5.69
C SER A 48 -8.93 5.05 -5.78
N ARG A 49 -7.63 4.82 -5.61
CA ARG A 49 -6.61 5.88 -5.52
C ARG A 49 -5.43 5.70 -6.47
N SER A 50 -5.35 4.58 -7.19
CA SER A 50 -4.25 4.30 -8.13
C SER A 50 -4.72 3.44 -9.31
N GLY A 51 -4.80 4.04 -10.49
CA GLY A 51 -5.08 3.31 -11.73
C GLY A 51 -3.98 2.31 -12.10
N VAL A 52 -2.73 2.54 -11.67
CA VAL A 52 -1.64 1.58 -11.87
C VAL A 52 -1.87 0.32 -11.04
N LEU A 53 -2.24 0.47 -9.77
CA LEU A 53 -2.57 -0.69 -8.93
C LEU A 53 -3.88 -1.34 -9.37
N GLU A 54 -4.82 -0.57 -9.92
CA GLU A 54 -6.03 -1.11 -10.52
C GLU A 54 -5.75 -2.06 -11.68
N ASN A 55 -4.95 -1.61 -12.65
CA ASN A 55 -4.57 -2.45 -13.77
C ASN A 55 -3.77 -3.69 -13.32
N LEU A 56 -2.75 -3.49 -12.49
CA LEU A 56 -1.90 -4.58 -12.00
C LEU A 56 -2.67 -5.60 -11.13
N ILE A 57 -3.67 -5.18 -10.36
CA ILE A 57 -4.48 -6.14 -9.58
C ILE A 57 -5.53 -6.81 -10.47
N GLY A 58 -6.09 -6.07 -11.44
CA GLY A 58 -7.07 -6.57 -12.41
C GLY A 58 -6.51 -7.72 -13.24
N GLU A 59 -5.33 -7.53 -13.84
CA GLU A 59 -4.65 -8.54 -14.68
C GLU A 59 -4.37 -9.86 -13.94
N PHE A 60 -4.13 -9.80 -12.62
CA PHE A 60 -3.84 -10.98 -11.79
C PHE A 60 -5.09 -11.63 -11.17
N SER A 61 -6.25 -10.98 -11.25
CA SER A 61 -7.48 -11.44 -10.59
C SER A 61 -8.37 -12.35 -11.44
N ASP A 62 -8.10 -12.47 -12.75
CA ASP A 62 -8.85 -13.33 -13.66
C ASP A 62 -8.53 -14.83 -13.49
N GLU A 63 -7.46 -15.20 -12.77
CA GLU A 63 -6.93 -16.57 -12.79
C GLU A 63 -7.27 -17.43 -11.56
N ASP A 64 -7.61 -16.86 -10.40
CA ASP A 64 -8.07 -17.62 -9.22
C ASP A 64 -8.65 -16.66 -8.16
N GLU A 65 -9.84 -16.94 -7.61
CA GLU A 65 -10.49 -16.20 -6.50
C GLU A 65 -9.68 -16.19 -5.17
N LYS A 66 -8.47 -16.74 -5.17
CA LYS A 66 -7.59 -16.86 -4.02
C LYS A 66 -6.59 -15.71 -4.00
N LYS A 67 -6.69 -14.88 -2.96
CA LYS A 67 -5.65 -13.97 -2.42
C LYS A 67 -4.59 -13.52 -3.45
N CYS A 68 -4.84 -12.39 -4.11
CA CYS A 68 -3.95 -11.80 -5.11
C CYS A 68 -2.58 -11.44 -4.49
N VAL A 69 -1.48 -11.94 -5.06
CA VAL A 69 -0.11 -11.58 -4.66
C VAL A 69 0.56 -10.86 -5.83
N LEU A 70 0.94 -9.60 -5.62
CA LEU A 70 1.60 -8.76 -6.61
C LEU A 70 3.03 -8.46 -6.17
N GLN A 71 4.00 -8.58 -7.06
CA GLN A 71 5.40 -8.22 -6.77
C GLN A 71 5.80 -6.95 -7.52
N LEU A 72 6.39 -6.00 -6.81
CA LEU A 72 6.86 -4.72 -7.35
C LEU A 72 8.37 -4.57 -7.06
N HIS A 73 9.19 -4.81 -8.09
CA HIS A 73 10.64 -4.92 -7.94
C HIS A 73 11.41 -3.61 -8.14
N ASP A 74 10.80 -2.59 -8.79
CA ASP A 74 11.49 -1.36 -9.22
C ASP A 74 10.89 -0.06 -8.64
N ILE A 75 10.43 -0.08 -7.39
CA ILE A 75 9.88 1.13 -6.75
C ILE A 75 11.01 2.07 -6.30
N PRO A 76 11.08 3.32 -6.78
CA PRO A 76 12.02 4.31 -6.27
C PRO A 76 11.79 4.57 -4.78
N GLY A 77 12.85 4.50 -3.98
CA GLY A 77 12.76 4.60 -2.52
C GLY A 77 12.24 3.33 -1.82
N GLY A 78 11.97 2.26 -2.58
CA GLY A 78 11.72 0.92 -2.09
C GLY A 78 10.49 0.79 -1.18
N PRO A 79 10.52 -0.13 -0.20
CA PRO A 79 9.37 -0.42 0.66
C PRO A 79 8.89 0.77 1.47
N LYS A 80 9.80 1.67 1.87
CA LYS A 80 9.47 2.87 2.64
C LYS A 80 8.62 3.84 1.83
N ALA A 81 8.97 4.03 0.55
CA ALA A 81 8.17 4.85 -0.36
C ALA A 81 6.80 4.21 -0.61
N PHE A 82 6.77 2.88 -0.82
CA PHE A 82 5.50 2.17 -1.00
C PHE A 82 4.58 2.25 0.23
N LEU A 83 5.13 2.23 1.45
CA LEU A 83 4.33 2.44 2.66
C LEU A 83 3.61 3.80 2.65
N LEU A 84 4.25 4.86 2.17
CA LEU A 84 3.61 6.18 2.02
C LEU A 84 2.49 6.14 0.98
N VAL A 85 2.70 5.44 -0.14
CA VAL A 85 1.66 5.22 -1.17
C VAL A 85 0.48 4.45 -0.58
N ALA A 86 0.72 3.37 0.15
CA ALA A 86 -0.33 2.59 0.81
C ALA A 86 -1.11 3.45 1.81
N LYS A 87 -0.42 4.23 2.66
CA LYS A 87 -1.08 5.16 3.59
C LYS A 87 -1.92 6.22 2.87
N PHE A 88 -1.41 6.77 1.77
CA PHE A 88 -2.16 7.69 0.91
C PHE A 88 -3.44 7.05 0.37
N CYS A 89 -3.35 5.82 -0.17
CA CYS A 89 -4.52 5.07 -0.65
C CYS A 89 -5.57 4.84 0.44
N TYR A 90 -5.14 4.65 1.69
CA TYR A 90 -6.03 4.46 2.85
C TYR A 90 -6.59 5.76 3.44
N ASP A 91 -6.16 6.92 2.93
CA ASP A 91 -6.44 8.24 3.48
C ASP A 91 -5.87 8.43 4.91
N VAL A 92 -4.81 7.71 5.25
CA VAL A 92 -4.06 7.88 6.50
C VAL A 92 -3.27 9.18 6.44
N LYS A 93 -3.22 9.90 7.57
CA LYS A 93 -2.41 11.11 7.71
C LYS A 93 -0.93 10.83 7.43
N ILE A 94 -0.41 11.45 6.38
CA ILE A 94 1.01 11.43 6.04
C ILE A 94 1.56 12.85 5.91
N GLU A 95 2.85 12.97 6.17
CA GLU A 95 3.61 14.21 6.02
C GLU A 95 4.70 13.98 4.97
N LEU A 96 4.60 14.69 3.85
CA LEU A 96 5.60 14.68 2.79
C LEU A 96 6.50 15.89 2.96
N THR A 97 7.80 15.65 3.04
CA THR A 97 8.82 16.69 3.16
C THR A 97 9.78 16.58 2.00
N THR A 98 10.24 17.73 1.48
CA THR A 98 11.35 17.75 0.53
C THR A 98 12.64 17.57 1.32
N LEU A 99 13.35 16.46 1.13
CA LEU A 99 14.76 16.39 1.50
C LEU A 99 15.51 17.39 0.59
N MET A 100 16.01 18.47 1.19
CA MET A 100 17.01 19.35 0.57
C MET A 100 18.39 18.70 0.67
#